data_AF-F7S1B3-F1
#
_entry.id   AF-F7S1B3-F1
#
_cell.length_a   1.000
_cell.length_b   1.000
_cell.length_c   1.000
_cell.angle_alpha   90.00
_cell.angle_beta   90.00
_cell.angle_gamma   90.00
#
_symmetry.space_group_name_H-M   'P 1'
#
loop_
_entity.id
_entity.type
_entity.pdbx_description
1 polymer ?
#
loop_
_entity_poly.entity_id
_entity_poly.type
_entity_poly.pdbx_seq_one_letter_code
_entity_poly.pdbx_strand_id
1 'polypeptide(L)'
;MNERSDIEFPIWRKKVDQSFLFESVTPIPKWLWSVWDIEHTFSNVLSKLDPRSAVSITFKGIKYSGHIFFSERTNGQMCRFAFEKSLHAQLKDAFLMSYMRALESQIRKQDGEKADIELAIPFWEFIDIEFNSEKKEFTFTCHYKQLPTFPRLFEKLVSSPAIKQVDDFLAGKGTDRIHKQDWKPRVEYKNEVGAENVIYTLLDTERKLIYVGEATKLINRFDNGHPDISQWDFYRYNVLPKSLEVHRLTLERMAIRDMAALMENKVGIISFSLSEYRLVNRKVDK
;
A
#
# COMPACT_ATOMS: atom_id res chain seq x y z
N MET A 1 -19.86 21.92 2.84
CA MET A 1 -19.78 20.51 3.25
C MET A 1 -20.85 20.31 4.29
N ASN A 2 -21.76 19.35 4.09
CA ASN A 2 -22.85 19.08 5.02
C ASN A 2 -22.42 17.99 5.99
N GLU A 3 -22.86 18.09 7.24
CA GLU A 3 -22.70 17.00 8.20
C GLU A 3 -23.35 15.73 7.67
N ARG A 4 -22.72 14.57 7.96
CA ARG A 4 -23.27 13.26 7.61
C ARG A 4 -24.57 13.04 8.38
N SER A 5 -25.57 12.49 7.69
CA SER A 5 -26.84 12.08 8.29
C SER A 5 -26.97 10.55 8.39
N ASP A 6 -26.05 9.81 7.78
CA ASP A 6 -26.00 8.35 7.71
C ASP A 6 -25.13 7.77 8.85
N ILE A 7 -25.45 8.17 10.08
CA ILE A 7 -24.70 7.80 11.28
C ILE A 7 -25.49 6.72 12.03
N GLU A 8 -24.90 5.55 12.21
CA GLU A 8 -25.55 4.42 12.90
C GLU A 8 -25.09 4.29 14.35
N PHE A 9 -23.83 4.62 14.63
CA PHE A 9 -23.23 4.50 15.96
C PHE A 9 -22.53 5.81 16.37
N PRO A 10 -22.23 6.02 17.67
CA PRO A 10 -21.50 7.19 18.11
C PRO A 10 -20.16 7.34 17.37
N ILE A 11 -19.88 8.56 16.89
CA ILE A 11 -18.73 8.83 16.03
C ILE A 11 -17.52 9.29 16.83
N TRP A 12 -16.36 8.75 16.50
CA TRP A 12 -15.07 9.37 16.72
C TRP A 12 -14.58 10.04 15.43
N ARG A 13 -14.63 11.37 15.38
CA ARG A 13 -13.98 12.12 14.31
C ARG A 13 -12.49 12.25 14.61
N LYS A 14 -11.67 11.51 13.87
CA LYS A 14 -10.22 11.46 14.05
C LYS A 14 -9.51 12.27 12.95
N LYS A 15 -8.57 13.14 13.36
CA LYS A 15 -7.62 13.78 12.43
C LYS A 15 -6.73 12.70 11.80
N VAL A 16 -6.57 12.74 10.49
CA VAL A 16 -5.65 11.87 9.76
C VAL A 16 -4.26 12.49 9.80
N ASP A 17 -3.43 11.97 10.69
CA ASP A 17 -2.06 12.40 10.95
C ASP A 17 -1.03 11.31 10.59
N GLN A 18 0.27 11.64 10.77
CA GLN A 18 1.36 10.70 10.51
C GLN A 18 1.21 9.41 11.32
N SER A 19 0.80 9.48 12.59
CA SER A 19 0.64 8.28 13.43
C SER A 19 -0.41 7.34 12.84
N PHE A 20 -1.55 7.88 12.41
CA PHE A 20 -2.64 7.07 11.84
C PHE A 20 -2.26 6.42 10.50
N LEU A 21 -1.45 7.10 9.69
CA LEU A 21 -1.06 6.62 8.37
C LEU A 21 0.08 5.59 8.39
N PHE A 22 0.99 5.66 9.36
CA PHE A 22 2.20 4.82 9.38
C PHE A 22 2.26 3.85 10.56
N GLU A 23 1.66 4.16 11.71
CA GLU A 23 1.68 3.27 12.87
C GLU A 23 0.51 2.30 12.82
N SER A 24 0.78 1.01 13.00
CA SER A 24 -0.24 -0.04 13.00
C SER A 24 -1.19 0.00 14.21
N VAL A 25 -1.09 1.01 15.07
CA VAL A 25 -1.83 1.13 16.32
C VAL A 25 -2.18 2.59 16.59
N THR A 26 -3.44 2.86 16.89
CA THR A 26 -3.90 4.18 17.34
C THR A 26 -4.60 4.05 18.70
N PRO A 27 -4.38 4.96 19.67
CA PRO A 27 -5.07 4.90 20.95
C PRO A 27 -6.53 5.37 20.81
N ILE A 28 -7.46 4.65 21.42
CA ILE A 28 -8.86 5.08 21.50
C ILE A 28 -9.00 6.07 22.68
N PRO A 29 -9.49 7.30 22.44
CA PRO A 29 -9.77 8.27 23.50
C PRO A 29 -10.64 7.71 24.63
N LYS A 30 -10.30 8.05 25.89
CA LYS A 30 -10.98 7.52 27.08
C LYS A 30 -12.49 7.77 27.11
N TRP A 31 -12.94 8.92 26.59
CA TRP A 31 -14.36 9.26 26.54
C TRP A 31 -15.18 8.29 25.67
N LEU A 32 -14.55 7.61 24.71
CA LEU A 32 -15.21 6.61 23.86
C LEU A 32 -15.37 5.27 24.56
N TRP A 33 -14.64 5.00 25.65
CA TRP A 33 -14.62 3.67 26.22
C TRP A 33 -15.97 3.24 26.76
N SER A 34 -16.69 4.16 27.41
CA SER A 34 -18.06 3.92 27.85
C SER A 34 -19.05 4.00 26.69
N VAL A 35 -18.88 4.98 25.79
CA VAL A 35 -19.77 5.22 24.64
C VAL A 35 -19.83 4.03 23.68
N TRP A 36 -18.71 3.32 23.52
CA TRP A 36 -18.55 2.16 22.65
C TRP A 36 -18.55 0.83 23.41
N ASP A 37 -18.87 0.86 24.71
CA ASP A 37 -18.87 -0.31 25.59
C ASP A 37 -17.55 -1.13 25.55
N ILE A 38 -16.42 -0.43 25.38
CA ILE A 38 -15.08 -1.03 25.22
C ILE A 38 -14.62 -1.65 26.53
N GLU A 39 -14.89 -1.01 27.67
CA GLU A 39 -14.49 -1.53 28.98
C GLU A 39 -15.19 -2.86 29.29
N HIS A 40 -16.49 -2.94 29.05
CA HIS A 40 -17.22 -4.19 29.24
C HIS A 40 -16.78 -5.28 28.24
N THR A 41 -16.57 -4.91 26.97
CA THR A 41 -16.25 -5.88 25.90
C THR A 41 -14.80 -6.37 25.93
N PHE A 42 -13.84 -5.53 26.33
CA PHE A 42 -12.40 -5.77 26.15
C PHE A 42 -11.53 -5.56 27.41
N SER A 43 -12.08 -5.23 28.59
CA SER A 43 -11.31 -4.94 29.83
C SER A 43 -10.20 -5.94 30.15
N ASN A 44 -10.43 -7.23 29.89
CA ASN A 44 -9.48 -8.31 30.19
C ASN A 44 -8.58 -8.71 29.02
N VAL A 45 -8.58 -7.92 27.94
CA VAL A 45 -7.80 -8.18 26.72
C VAL A 45 -6.55 -7.33 26.74
N LEU A 46 -5.41 -7.93 27.10
CA LEU A 46 -4.13 -7.21 27.28
C LEU A 46 -3.17 -7.32 26.09
N SER A 47 -3.55 -8.08 25.06
CA SER A 47 -2.70 -8.35 23.90
C SER A 47 -3.52 -8.49 22.63
N LYS A 48 -2.96 -8.00 21.52
CA LYS A 48 -3.49 -8.24 20.16
C LYS A 48 -3.49 -9.71 19.75
N LEU A 49 -2.74 -10.56 20.44
CA LEU A 49 -2.68 -12.00 20.18
C LEU A 49 -3.85 -12.76 20.83
N ASP A 50 -4.55 -12.12 21.76
CA ASP A 50 -5.75 -12.71 22.36
C ASP A 50 -6.86 -12.79 21.31
N PRO A 51 -7.45 -13.96 21.04
CA PRO A 51 -8.55 -14.08 20.06
C PRO A 51 -9.74 -13.16 20.36
N ARG A 52 -9.98 -12.81 21.63
CA ARG A 52 -11.07 -11.91 22.06
C ARG A 52 -10.86 -10.46 21.64
N SER A 53 -9.61 -10.09 21.31
CA SER A 53 -9.25 -8.76 20.79
C SER A 53 -9.76 -8.51 19.38
N ALA A 54 -10.07 -9.56 18.61
CA ALA A 54 -10.38 -9.45 17.21
C ALA A 54 -11.64 -8.61 16.96
N VAL A 55 -11.54 -7.70 16.00
CA VAL A 55 -12.62 -6.85 15.48
C VAL A 55 -12.51 -6.81 13.96
N SER A 56 -13.62 -6.55 13.26
CA SER A 56 -13.62 -6.28 11.83
C SER A 56 -13.71 -4.79 11.55
N ILE A 57 -13.13 -4.34 10.44
CA ILE A 57 -13.17 -2.94 10.00
C ILE A 57 -13.70 -2.90 8.59
N THR A 58 -14.72 -2.08 8.33
CA THR A 58 -15.25 -1.85 6.99
C THR A 58 -14.83 -0.45 6.52
N PHE A 59 -14.11 -0.39 5.39
CA PHE A 59 -13.70 0.87 4.74
C PHE A 59 -13.91 0.78 3.24
N LYS A 60 -14.64 1.73 2.64
CA LYS A 60 -15.02 1.73 1.21
C LYS A 60 -15.66 0.40 0.76
N GLY A 61 -16.42 -0.25 1.64
CA GLY A 61 -17.06 -1.56 1.38
C GLY A 61 -16.13 -2.78 1.46
N ILE A 62 -14.85 -2.60 1.75
CA ILE A 62 -13.88 -3.68 1.92
C ILE A 62 -13.70 -3.96 3.42
N LYS A 63 -13.65 -5.24 3.80
CA LYS A 63 -13.41 -5.69 5.18
C LYS A 63 -11.93 -5.94 5.46
N TYR A 64 -11.47 -5.47 6.61
CA TYR A 64 -10.11 -5.60 7.14
C TYR A 64 -10.13 -6.15 8.56
N SER A 65 -9.02 -6.75 8.99
CA SER A 65 -8.86 -7.24 10.36
C SER A 65 -8.29 -6.16 11.29
N GLY A 66 -8.79 -6.13 12.53
CA GLY A 66 -8.28 -5.27 13.60
C GLY A 66 -8.28 -5.96 14.96
N HIS A 67 -7.69 -5.29 15.94
CA HIS A 67 -7.59 -5.75 17.32
C HIS A 67 -7.74 -4.60 18.32
N ILE A 68 -8.56 -4.81 19.35
CA ILE A 68 -8.69 -3.93 20.53
C ILE A 68 -8.05 -4.60 21.74
N PHE A 69 -7.16 -3.89 22.43
CA PHE A 69 -6.53 -4.38 23.65
C PHE A 69 -6.07 -3.23 24.55
N PHE A 70 -6.01 -3.48 25.85
CA PHE A 70 -5.46 -2.54 26.83
C PHE A 70 -3.96 -2.77 27.03
N SER A 71 -3.22 -1.68 27.18
CA SER A 71 -1.82 -1.70 27.60
C SER A 71 -1.61 -0.82 28.82
N GLU A 72 -0.76 -1.23 29.75
CA GLU A 72 -0.39 -0.41 30.91
C GLU A 72 0.46 0.81 30.51
N ARG A 73 0.30 1.88 31.29
CA ARG A 73 1.08 3.11 31.27
C ARG A 73 1.35 3.53 32.71
N THR A 74 2.32 4.43 32.89
CA THR A 74 2.69 5.00 34.20
C THR A 74 1.48 5.56 34.97
N ASN A 75 0.48 6.11 34.26
CA ASN A 75 -0.73 6.69 34.85
C ASN A 75 -2.02 5.98 34.37
N GLY A 76 -2.06 4.65 34.48
CA GLY A 76 -3.26 3.85 34.22
C GLY A 76 -3.17 3.01 32.94
N GLN A 77 -4.31 2.69 32.33
CA GLN A 77 -4.36 1.89 31.11
C GLN A 77 -4.63 2.75 29.87
N MET A 78 -4.30 2.20 28.70
CA MET A 78 -4.64 2.78 27.41
C MET A 78 -5.23 1.71 26.50
N CYS A 79 -6.44 1.98 25.99
CA CYS A 79 -7.05 1.19 24.93
C CYS A 79 -6.35 1.47 23.60
N ARG A 80 -5.82 0.42 22.97
CA ARG A 80 -5.13 0.44 21.69
C ARG A 80 -5.99 -0.23 20.64
N PHE A 81 -6.08 0.41 19.48
CA PHE A 81 -6.70 -0.12 18.28
C PHE A 81 -5.65 -0.38 17.23
N ALA A 82 -5.38 -1.65 16.96
CA ALA A 82 -4.48 -2.09 15.92
C ALA A 82 -5.24 -2.55 14.68
N PHE A 83 -4.69 -2.34 13.50
CA PHE A 83 -5.29 -2.79 12.25
C PHE A 83 -4.23 -3.20 11.24
N GLU A 84 -4.64 -4.02 10.26
CA GLU A 84 -3.73 -4.63 9.32
C GLU A 84 -3.11 -3.64 8.31
N LYS A 85 -1.93 -3.98 7.80
CA LYS A 85 -1.12 -3.12 6.90
C LYS A 85 -1.82 -2.80 5.57
N SER A 86 -2.66 -3.71 5.07
CA SER A 86 -3.46 -3.51 3.86
C SER A 86 -4.41 -2.30 3.97
N LEU A 87 -4.95 -2.03 5.16
CA LEU A 87 -5.79 -0.86 5.41
C LEU A 87 -4.98 0.45 5.30
N HIS A 88 -3.72 0.46 5.74
CA HIS A 88 -2.86 1.65 5.63
C HIS A 88 -2.67 2.10 4.18
N ALA A 89 -2.50 1.16 3.24
CA ALA A 89 -2.36 1.51 1.82
C ALA A 89 -3.60 2.25 1.31
N GLN A 90 -4.78 1.80 1.73
CA GLN A 90 -6.07 2.40 1.35
C GLN A 90 -6.31 3.75 2.03
N LEU A 91 -5.85 3.92 3.27
CA LEU A 91 -5.89 5.19 3.98
C LEU A 91 -4.94 6.22 3.37
N LYS A 92 -3.73 5.82 2.98
CA LYS A 92 -2.76 6.70 2.29
C LYS A 92 -3.28 7.20 0.94
N ASP A 93 -3.95 6.33 0.19
CA ASP A 93 -4.64 6.69 -1.06
C ASP A 93 -5.82 7.63 -0.81
N ALA A 94 -6.66 7.32 0.19
CA ALA A 94 -7.83 8.12 0.51
C ALA A 94 -7.48 9.52 1.07
N PHE A 95 -6.41 9.63 1.86
CA PHE A 95 -5.98 10.85 2.56
C PHE A 95 -4.60 11.29 2.08
N LEU A 96 -4.58 11.54 0.77
CA LEU A 96 -3.40 11.80 -0.02
C LEU A 96 -2.60 13.02 0.47
N MET A 97 -3.30 14.10 0.81
CA MET A 97 -2.64 15.32 1.26
C MET A 97 -1.98 15.11 2.62
N SER A 98 -2.67 14.48 3.57
CA SER A 98 -2.08 14.12 4.86
C SER A 98 -0.89 13.16 4.70
N TYR A 99 -0.94 12.22 3.76
CA TYR A 99 0.18 11.34 3.45
C TYR A 99 1.39 12.12 2.91
N MET A 100 1.20 13.00 1.93
CA MET A 100 2.28 13.82 1.37
C MET A 100 2.90 14.74 2.43
N ARG A 101 2.09 15.39 3.26
CA ARG A 101 2.60 16.20 4.36
C ARG A 101 3.39 15.37 5.38
N ALA A 102 2.96 14.15 5.66
CA ALA A 102 3.67 13.29 6.57
C ALA A 102 5.03 12.83 6.01
N LEU A 103 5.12 12.54 4.70
CA LEU A 103 6.40 12.27 4.02
C LEU A 103 7.33 13.50 4.09
N GLU A 104 6.82 14.68 3.75
CA GLU A 104 7.55 15.95 3.84
C GLU A 104 8.08 16.20 5.26
N SER A 105 7.26 15.96 6.28
CA SER A 105 7.68 16.08 7.69
C SER A 105 8.85 15.17 8.03
N GLN A 106 8.85 13.93 7.52
CA GLN A 106 9.91 12.97 7.77
C GLN A 106 11.20 13.36 7.04
N ILE A 107 11.11 13.83 5.79
CA ILE A 107 12.27 14.31 5.00
C ILE A 107 12.93 15.49 5.72
N ARG A 108 12.16 16.52 6.08
CA ARG A 108 12.65 17.69 6.82
C ARG A 108 13.34 17.33 8.13
N LYS A 109 12.78 16.39 8.89
CA LYS A 109 13.38 15.89 10.13
C LYS A 109 14.74 15.23 9.88
N GLN A 110 14.90 14.49 8.78
CA GLN A 110 16.20 13.91 8.40
C GLN A 110 17.20 14.97 7.99
N ASP A 111 16.76 16.03 7.32
CA ASP A 111 17.60 17.19 6.94
C ASP A 111 17.89 18.13 8.12
N GLY A 112 17.42 17.81 9.33
CA GLY A 112 17.68 18.56 10.55
C GLY A 112 16.76 19.76 10.78
N GLU A 113 15.73 19.95 9.94
CA GLU A 113 14.70 20.95 10.16
C GLU A 113 13.80 20.57 11.34
N LYS A 114 13.52 21.55 12.21
CA LYS A 114 12.68 21.38 13.42
C LYS A 114 11.35 22.11 13.34
N ALA A 115 11.05 22.75 12.21
CA ALA A 115 9.82 23.50 12.05
C ALA A 115 8.60 22.57 12.13
N ASP A 116 7.52 23.06 12.74
CA ASP A 116 6.25 22.33 12.76
C ASP A 116 5.65 22.30 11.35
N ILE A 117 5.54 21.10 10.80
CA ILE A 117 4.98 20.88 9.46
C ILE A 117 3.52 21.31 9.36
N GLU A 118 2.76 21.23 10.45
CA GLU A 118 1.35 21.63 10.50
C GLU A 118 1.19 23.15 10.38
N LEU A 119 2.15 23.92 10.89
CA LEU A 119 2.20 25.37 10.70
C LEU A 119 2.66 25.76 9.29
N ALA A 120 3.62 25.02 8.72
CA ALA A 120 4.13 25.27 7.37
C ALA A 120 3.11 24.90 6.27
N ILE A 121 2.30 23.85 6.51
CA ILE A 121 1.32 23.32 5.54
C ILE A 121 -0.03 23.11 6.25
N PRO A 122 -0.82 24.18 6.48
CA PRO A 122 -1.98 24.16 7.36
C PRO A 122 -3.26 23.69 6.65
N PHE A 123 -3.56 22.39 6.76
CA PHE A 123 -4.84 21.80 6.33
C PHE A 123 -5.14 20.54 7.14
N TRP A 124 -6.39 20.23 7.47
CA TRP A 124 -6.71 18.98 8.18
C TRP A 124 -7.55 18.06 7.33
N GLU A 125 -7.32 16.76 7.43
CA GLU A 125 -8.19 15.73 6.90
C GLU A 125 -8.76 14.92 8.06
N PHE A 126 -10.00 14.46 7.92
CA PHE A 126 -10.74 13.79 8.99
C PHE A 126 -11.40 12.51 8.48
N ILE A 127 -11.35 11.49 9.33
CA ILE A 127 -12.08 10.24 9.18
C ILE A 127 -13.07 10.12 10.33
N ASP A 128 -14.30 9.74 10.02
CA ASP A 128 -15.29 9.36 11.02
C ASP A 128 -15.16 7.85 11.26
N ILE A 129 -15.01 7.47 12.52
CA ILE A 129 -14.92 6.08 12.97
C ILE A 129 -16.14 5.79 13.83
N GLU A 130 -16.89 4.76 13.46
CA GLU A 130 -18.06 4.25 14.18
C GLU A 130 -17.75 2.85 14.70
N PHE A 131 -18.32 2.46 15.85
CA PHE A 131 -18.14 1.11 16.40
C PHE A 131 -19.47 0.50 16.85
N ASN A 132 -19.73 -0.69 16.32
CA ASN A 132 -20.80 -1.57 16.76
C ASN A 132 -20.23 -2.59 17.74
N SER A 133 -20.55 -2.45 19.03
CA SER A 133 -20.06 -3.33 20.09
C SER A 133 -20.62 -4.76 20.00
N GLU A 134 -21.88 -4.92 19.61
CA GLU A 134 -22.54 -6.22 19.47
C GLU A 134 -21.85 -7.10 18.41
N LYS A 135 -21.51 -6.49 17.27
CA LYS A 135 -20.85 -7.18 16.14
C LYS A 135 -19.33 -7.10 16.19
N LYS A 136 -18.75 -6.31 17.09
CA LYS A 136 -17.32 -5.97 17.12
C LYS A 136 -16.82 -5.45 15.76
N GLU A 137 -17.60 -4.55 15.16
CA GLU A 137 -17.35 -4.01 13.82
C GLU A 137 -17.12 -2.50 13.86
N PHE A 138 -16.02 -2.06 13.27
CA PHE A 138 -15.73 -0.65 13.02
C PHE A 138 -16.13 -0.26 11.60
N THR A 139 -16.74 0.91 11.44
CA THR A 139 -17.01 1.50 10.12
C THR A 139 -16.20 2.78 9.98
N PHE A 140 -15.41 2.85 8.91
CA PHE A 140 -14.57 3.99 8.59
C PHE A 140 -15.17 4.75 7.41
N THR A 141 -15.39 6.05 7.60
CA THR A 141 -15.93 6.92 6.54
C THR A 141 -15.07 8.17 6.39
N CYS A 142 -14.68 8.50 5.15
CA CYS A 142 -13.99 9.76 4.88
C CYS A 142 -14.92 10.93 5.17
N HIS A 143 -14.59 11.74 6.18
CA HIS A 143 -15.40 12.90 6.56
C HIS A 143 -15.00 14.14 5.77
N TYR A 144 -13.73 14.55 5.90
CA TYR A 144 -13.18 15.69 5.18
C TYR A 144 -11.84 15.33 4.56
N LYS A 145 -11.68 15.71 3.30
CA LYS A 145 -10.44 15.53 2.55
C LYS A 145 -10.04 16.85 1.92
N GLN A 146 -8.75 17.14 1.96
CA GLN A 146 -8.19 18.28 1.24
C GLN A 146 -8.00 17.85 -0.21
N LEU A 147 -8.65 18.56 -1.13
CA LEU A 147 -8.40 18.32 -2.55
C LEU A 147 -6.98 18.76 -2.91
N PRO A 148 -6.17 17.92 -3.57
CA PRO A 148 -4.89 18.33 -4.08
C PRO A 148 -5.07 19.35 -5.20
N THR A 149 -4.14 20.30 -5.33
CA THR A 149 -4.11 21.20 -6.49
C THR A 149 -3.93 20.44 -7.81
N PHE A 150 -3.24 19.29 -7.77
CA PHE A 150 -2.99 18.43 -8.93
C PHE A 150 -3.43 16.98 -8.67
N PRO A 151 -4.74 16.70 -8.56
CA PRO A 151 -5.24 15.42 -8.04
C PRO A 151 -4.77 14.22 -8.86
N ARG A 152 -4.76 14.35 -10.19
CA ARG A 152 -4.29 13.29 -11.11
C ARG A 152 -2.79 13.00 -11.01
N LEU A 153 -1.99 14.02 -10.70
CA LEU A 153 -0.54 13.84 -10.49
C LEU A 153 -0.30 13.06 -9.20
N PHE A 154 -0.96 13.47 -8.12
CA PHE A 154 -0.76 12.84 -6.82
C PHE A 154 -1.28 11.38 -6.79
N GLU A 155 -2.40 11.08 -7.45
CA GLU A 155 -2.91 9.71 -7.60
C GLU A 155 -1.88 8.79 -8.29
N LYS A 156 -1.24 9.28 -9.35
CA LYS A 156 -0.15 8.55 -10.02
C LYS A 156 1.09 8.42 -9.14
N LEU A 157 1.39 9.42 -8.30
CA LEU A 157 2.57 9.39 -7.44
C LEU A 157 2.44 8.36 -6.31
N VAL A 158 1.29 8.22 -5.63
CA VAL A 158 1.13 7.29 -4.49
C VAL A 158 1.35 5.83 -4.88
N SER A 159 0.93 5.46 -6.09
CA SER A 159 1.13 4.11 -6.62
C SER A 159 2.53 3.92 -7.23
N SER A 160 3.25 5.03 -7.48
CA SER A 160 4.55 4.99 -8.16
C SER A 160 5.65 4.33 -7.32
N PRO A 161 6.60 3.62 -7.96
CA PRO A 161 7.79 3.11 -7.30
C PRO A 161 8.59 4.20 -6.57
N ALA A 162 8.62 5.43 -7.09
CA ALA A 162 9.38 6.54 -6.52
C ALA A 162 8.88 6.91 -5.10
N ILE A 163 7.57 7.04 -4.89
CA ILE A 163 7.02 7.29 -3.55
C ILE A 163 7.21 6.09 -2.62
N LYS A 164 7.08 4.86 -3.12
CA LYS A 164 7.36 3.66 -2.33
C LYS A 164 8.83 3.60 -1.87
N GLN A 165 9.77 4.02 -2.72
CA GLN A 165 11.20 4.12 -2.36
C GLN A 165 11.42 5.14 -1.24
N VAL A 166 10.78 6.33 -1.34
CA VAL A 166 10.83 7.34 -0.28
C VAL A 166 10.25 6.80 1.03
N ASP A 167 9.08 6.17 1.01
CA ASP A 167 8.45 5.56 2.20
C ASP A 167 9.35 4.48 2.83
N ASP A 168 9.92 3.58 2.03
CA ASP A 168 10.81 2.53 2.53
C ASP A 168 12.11 3.09 3.13
N PHE A 169 12.71 4.11 2.50
CA PHE A 169 13.86 4.84 3.03
C PHE A 169 13.55 5.49 4.39
N LEU A 170 12.42 6.19 4.49
CA LEU A 170 11.99 6.84 5.73
C LEU A 170 11.63 5.85 6.84
N ALA A 171 11.13 4.65 6.48
CA ALA A 171 10.83 3.58 7.41
C ALA A 171 12.07 2.79 7.89
N GLY A 172 13.29 3.19 7.46
CA GLY A 172 14.52 2.48 7.78
C GLY A 172 14.59 1.07 7.22
N LYS A 173 13.77 0.77 6.19
CA LYS A 173 13.87 -0.50 5.46
C LYS A 173 15.03 -0.41 4.49
N GLY A 174 15.73 -1.53 4.29
CA GLY A 174 16.90 -1.57 3.40
C GLY A 174 16.57 -1.02 2.00
N THR A 175 17.48 -0.18 1.49
CA THR A 175 17.38 0.46 0.17
C THR A 175 17.50 -0.52 -1.01
N ASP A 176 17.77 -1.79 -0.73
CA ASP A 176 17.98 -2.86 -1.71
C ASP A 176 16.71 -3.68 -2.00
N ARG A 177 15.55 -3.05 -1.97
CA ARG A 177 14.28 -3.73 -2.27
C ARG A 177 13.90 -3.57 -3.74
N ILE A 178 13.42 -4.66 -4.34
CA ILE A 178 12.79 -4.64 -5.65
C ILE A 178 11.33 -4.18 -5.50
N HIS A 179 10.97 -3.09 -6.16
CA HIS A 179 9.60 -2.55 -6.16
C HIS A 179 8.79 -3.18 -7.29
N LYS A 180 7.81 -4.00 -6.91
CA LYS A 180 6.96 -4.74 -7.83
C LYS A 180 5.74 -3.90 -8.21
N GLN A 181 5.29 -4.04 -9.46
CA GLN A 181 4.05 -3.45 -9.96
C GLN A 181 3.12 -4.56 -10.48
N ASP A 182 1.83 -4.28 -10.37
CA ASP A 182 0.77 -5.11 -10.95
C ASP A 182 0.71 -4.97 -12.47
N TRP A 183 -0.12 -5.80 -13.10
CA TRP A 183 -0.40 -5.72 -14.53
C TRP A 183 -1.18 -4.44 -14.86
N LYS A 184 -0.76 -3.79 -15.95
CA LYS A 184 -1.39 -2.57 -16.48
C LYS A 184 -1.62 -2.69 -17.99
N PRO A 185 -2.67 -2.06 -18.53
CA PRO A 185 -2.92 -2.00 -19.97
C PRO A 185 -1.81 -1.25 -20.71
N ARG A 186 -1.47 -1.68 -21.93
CA ARG A 186 -0.46 -1.03 -22.79
C ARG A 186 -0.65 0.47 -22.94
N VAL A 187 -1.88 0.97 -23.00
CA VAL A 187 -2.15 2.41 -23.14
C VAL A 187 -1.57 3.26 -21.99
N GLU A 188 -1.21 2.64 -20.86
CA GLU A 188 -0.72 3.34 -19.69
C GLU A 188 0.81 3.48 -19.61
N TYR A 189 1.61 2.77 -20.41
CA TYR A 189 3.08 2.72 -20.19
C TYR A 189 3.75 4.10 -20.27
N LYS A 190 3.20 5.02 -21.07
CA LYS A 190 3.71 6.40 -21.19
C LYS A 190 3.56 7.22 -19.89
N ASN A 191 2.78 6.71 -18.93
CA ASN A 191 2.61 7.32 -17.62
C ASN A 191 3.67 6.87 -16.60
N GLU A 192 4.51 5.89 -16.93
CA GLU A 192 5.51 5.31 -16.02
C GLU A 192 6.78 6.17 -15.94
N VAL A 193 6.59 7.43 -15.58
CA VAL A 193 7.67 8.41 -15.45
C VAL A 193 8.64 7.96 -14.36
N GLY A 194 9.93 7.90 -14.70
CA GLY A 194 10.99 7.47 -13.77
C GLY A 194 11.10 5.95 -13.59
N ALA A 195 10.41 5.14 -14.40
CA ALA A 195 10.62 3.69 -14.44
C ALA A 195 11.98 3.36 -15.10
N GLU A 196 13.03 3.42 -14.29
CA GLU A 196 14.41 3.13 -14.66
C GLU A 196 14.92 1.86 -13.96
N ASN A 197 15.93 1.22 -14.56
CA ASN A 197 16.56 0.01 -14.03
C ASN A 197 15.55 -1.11 -13.70
N VAL A 198 14.87 -1.63 -14.72
CA VAL A 198 13.71 -2.52 -14.54
C VAL A 198 13.85 -3.87 -15.23
N ILE A 199 13.18 -4.87 -14.67
CA ILE A 199 12.81 -6.12 -15.36
C ILE A 199 11.31 -6.04 -15.64
N TYR A 200 10.91 -6.15 -16.90
CA TYR A 200 9.52 -6.08 -17.31
C TYR A 200 9.02 -7.39 -17.91
N THR A 201 7.71 -7.54 -17.90
CA THR A 201 7.00 -8.63 -18.57
C THR A 201 5.88 -8.05 -19.41
N LEU A 202 5.78 -8.49 -20.66
CA LEU A 202 4.69 -8.17 -21.57
C LEU A 202 3.80 -9.39 -21.74
N LEU A 203 2.52 -9.13 -21.96
CA LEU A 203 1.51 -10.13 -22.24
C LEU A 203 0.74 -9.70 -23.49
N ASP A 204 0.49 -10.65 -24.37
CA ASP A 204 -0.44 -10.58 -25.49
C ASP A 204 -1.56 -11.58 -25.17
N THR A 205 -2.72 -11.09 -24.75
CA THR A 205 -3.82 -11.95 -24.31
C THR A 205 -4.49 -12.70 -25.45
N GLU A 206 -4.48 -12.15 -26.67
CA GLU A 206 -5.11 -12.75 -27.85
C GLU A 206 -4.28 -13.93 -28.37
N ARG A 207 -2.97 -13.72 -28.56
CA ARG A 207 -2.04 -14.75 -29.03
C ARG A 207 -1.48 -15.61 -27.90
N LYS A 208 -1.79 -15.27 -26.65
CA LYS A 208 -1.33 -15.93 -25.42
C LYS A 208 0.20 -15.98 -25.32
N LEU A 209 0.85 -14.87 -25.67
CA LEU A 209 2.31 -14.76 -25.64
C LEU A 209 2.77 -13.99 -24.39
N ILE A 210 3.89 -14.40 -23.84
CA ILE A 210 4.57 -13.70 -22.75
C ILE A 210 6.01 -13.40 -23.19
N TYR A 211 6.48 -12.20 -22.86
CA TYR A 211 7.84 -11.76 -23.10
C TYR A 211 8.44 -11.17 -21.84
N VAL A 212 9.69 -11.50 -21.52
CA VAL A 212 10.42 -10.93 -20.40
C VAL A 212 11.61 -10.16 -20.96
N GLY A 213 11.85 -8.96 -20.45
CA GLY A 213 12.96 -8.14 -20.87
C GLY A 213 13.51 -7.23 -19.77
N GLU A 214 14.67 -6.62 -20.01
CA GLU A 214 15.22 -5.56 -19.17
C GLU A 214 15.24 -4.19 -19.87
N ALA A 215 15.21 -3.12 -19.06
CA ALA A 215 15.42 -1.77 -19.56
C ALA A 215 16.15 -0.88 -18.55
N THR A 216 17.04 -0.03 -19.06
CA THR A 216 17.52 1.16 -18.34
C THR A 216 16.41 2.19 -18.20
N LYS A 217 15.62 2.43 -19.26
CA LYS A 217 14.48 3.34 -19.31
C LYS A 217 13.29 2.64 -19.97
N LEU A 218 12.23 2.38 -19.21
CA LEU A 218 11.10 1.57 -19.65
C LEU A 218 10.37 2.16 -20.87
N ILE A 219 10.01 3.45 -20.81
CA ILE A 219 9.25 4.14 -21.86
C ILE A 219 9.99 4.05 -23.21
N ASN A 220 11.27 4.43 -23.22
CA ASN A 220 12.10 4.35 -24.43
C ASN A 220 12.19 2.92 -24.97
N ARG A 221 12.31 1.93 -24.08
CA ARG A 221 12.36 0.52 -24.49
C ARG A 221 11.06 0.09 -25.15
N PHE A 222 9.92 0.54 -24.66
CA PHE A 222 8.61 0.21 -25.21
C PHE A 222 8.32 0.95 -26.52
N ASP A 223 8.76 2.20 -26.64
CA ASP A 223 8.65 2.99 -27.87
C ASP A 223 9.46 2.39 -29.02
N ASN A 224 10.59 1.73 -28.73
CA ASN A 224 11.39 1.01 -29.73
C ASN A 224 10.71 -0.28 -30.25
N GLY A 225 9.63 -0.72 -29.62
CA GLY A 225 8.87 -1.91 -30.00
C GLY A 225 9.54 -3.24 -29.65
N HIS A 226 8.76 -4.31 -29.84
CA HIS A 226 9.17 -5.69 -29.53
C HIS A 226 8.74 -6.61 -30.66
N PRO A 227 9.61 -6.90 -31.64
CA PRO A 227 9.24 -7.71 -32.81
C PRO A 227 8.69 -9.09 -32.45
N ASP A 228 9.25 -9.72 -31.42
CA ASP A 228 8.82 -11.04 -30.92
C ASP A 228 7.41 -11.06 -30.33
N ILE A 229 6.85 -9.91 -29.94
CA ILE A 229 5.53 -9.79 -29.32
C ILE A 229 4.83 -8.47 -29.72
N SER A 230 4.83 -8.12 -31.01
CA SER A 230 4.38 -6.77 -31.46
C SER A 230 2.97 -6.34 -31.02
N GLN A 231 2.07 -7.29 -30.75
CA GLN A 231 0.68 -7.07 -30.37
C GLN A 231 0.40 -7.19 -28.86
N TRP A 232 1.43 -7.11 -28.01
CA TRP A 232 1.22 -7.08 -26.56
C TRP A 232 0.22 -5.99 -26.13
N ASP A 233 -0.63 -6.30 -25.16
CA ASP A 233 -1.75 -5.49 -24.69
C ASP A 233 -1.69 -5.21 -23.17
N PHE A 234 -0.87 -5.95 -22.43
CA PHE A 234 -0.58 -5.70 -21.01
C PHE A 234 0.92 -5.73 -20.71
N TYR A 235 1.31 -5.02 -19.66
CA TYR A 235 2.66 -5.04 -19.13
C TYR A 235 2.67 -5.02 -17.59
N ARG A 236 3.77 -5.49 -17.02
CA ARG A 236 4.14 -5.27 -15.62
C ARG A 236 5.65 -5.11 -15.53
N TYR A 237 6.14 -4.54 -14.44
CA TYR A 237 7.59 -4.41 -14.25
C TYR A 237 7.98 -4.37 -12.78
N ASN A 238 9.24 -4.66 -12.54
CA ASN A 238 9.90 -4.62 -11.25
C ASN A 238 11.04 -3.61 -11.34
N VAL A 239 11.02 -2.58 -10.50
CA VAL A 239 12.12 -1.62 -10.37
C VAL A 239 13.18 -2.21 -9.46
N LEU A 240 14.39 -2.35 -9.99
CA LEU A 240 15.53 -2.84 -9.23
C LEU A 240 16.17 -1.67 -8.46
N PRO A 241 16.66 -1.91 -7.23
CA PRO A 241 17.47 -0.94 -6.52
C PRO A 241 18.77 -0.68 -7.29
N LYS A 242 19.39 0.48 -7.05
CA LYS A 242 20.63 0.89 -7.73
C LYS A 242 21.77 -0.13 -7.56
N SER A 243 21.84 -0.78 -6.40
CA SER A 243 22.80 -1.85 -6.12
C SER A 243 22.72 -3.04 -7.08
N LEU A 244 21.54 -3.31 -7.66
CA LEU A 244 21.32 -4.41 -8.61
C LEU A 244 21.41 -3.98 -10.08
N GLU A 245 21.71 -2.72 -10.36
CA GLU A 245 21.82 -2.21 -11.74
C GLU A 245 22.83 -3.01 -12.58
N VAL A 246 23.99 -3.31 -12.00
CA VAL A 246 25.06 -4.10 -12.65
C VAL A 246 24.67 -5.56 -12.90
N HIS A 247 23.63 -6.06 -12.22
CA HIS A 247 23.15 -7.43 -12.31
C HIS A 247 21.85 -7.56 -13.13
N ARG A 248 21.31 -6.45 -13.66
CA ARG A 248 20.01 -6.42 -14.34
C ARG A 248 19.89 -7.46 -15.47
N LEU A 249 20.90 -7.58 -16.33
CA LEU A 249 20.92 -8.58 -17.40
C LEU A 249 20.93 -10.02 -16.87
N THR A 250 21.65 -10.29 -15.78
CA THR A 250 21.67 -11.62 -15.15
C THR A 250 20.31 -11.97 -14.55
N LEU A 251 19.65 -10.98 -13.93
CA LEU A 251 18.30 -11.14 -13.37
C LEU A 251 17.24 -11.36 -14.46
N GLU A 252 17.35 -10.68 -15.60
CA GLU A 252 16.51 -10.93 -16.78
C GLU A 252 16.66 -12.39 -17.25
N ARG A 253 17.90 -12.87 -17.43
CA ARG A 253 18.17 -14.24 -17.89
C ARG A 253 17.64 -15.29 -16.91
N MET A 254 17.76 -15.04 -15.61
CA MET A 254 17.16 -15.88 -14.57
C MET A 254 15.63 -15.94 -14.75
N ALA A 255 14.96 -14.78 -14.85
CA ALA A 255 13.52 -14.71 -15.03
C ALA A 255 13.04 -15.39 -16.33
N ILE A 256 13.76 -15.20 -17.45
CA ILE A 256 13.48 -15.90 -18.71
C ILE A 256 13.59 -17.41 -18.52
N ARG A 257 14.67 -17.88 -17.86
CA ARG A 257 14.91 -19.31 -17.66
C ARG A 257 13.85 -19.96 -16.77
N ASP A 258 13.42 -19.27 -15.73
CA ASP A 258 12.35 -19.71 -14.83
C ASP A 258 11.04 -19.83 -15.61
N MET A 259 10.66 -18.80 -16.37
CA MET A 259 9.44 -18.83 -17.18
C MET A 259 9.48 -19.93 -18.25
N ALA A 260 10.63 -20.15 -18.90
CA ALA A 260 10.79 -21.21 -19.89
C ALA A 260 10.71 -22.64 -19.29
N ALA A 261 10.94 -22.81 -17.99
CA ALA A 261 10.69 -24.09 -17.31
C ALA A 261 9.19 -24.33 -17.04
N LEU A 262 8.40 -23.26 -17.03
CA LEU A 262 7.00 -23.25 -16.64
C LEU A 262 6.06 -23.11 -17.84
N MET A 263 6.58 -22.75 -19.02
CA MET A 263 5.82 -22.43 -20.22
C MET A 263 6.51 -22.97 -21.48
N GLU A 264 5.71 -23.33 -22.47
CA GLU A 264 6.23 -23.65 -23.81
C GLU A 264 7.06 -22.50 -24.36
N ASN A 265 8.18 -22.83 -25.00
CA ASN A 265 9.18 -21.85 -25.39
C ASN A 265 9.86 -22.23 -26.70
N LYS A 266 10.35 -21.23 -27.43
CA LYS A 266 10.96 -21.38 -28.76
C LYS A 266 12.26 -22.20 -28.77
N VAL A 267 12.88 -22.42 -27.60
CA VAL A 267 14.20 -23.06 -27.47
C VAL A 267 14.06 -24.55 -27.12
N GLY A 268 12.84 -25.05 -26.90
CA GLY A 268 12.60 -26.46 -26.58
C GLY A 268 13.05 -26.87 -25.18
N ILE A 269 13.14 -25.91 -24.24
CA ILE A 269 13.35 -26.22 -22.83
C ILE A 269 12.13 -26.98 -22.32
N ILE A 270 12.37 -28.10 -21.63
CA ILE A 270 11.31 -28.91 -21.01
C ILE A 270 10.46 -28.01 -20.11
N SER A 271 9.15 -28.02 -20.37
CA SER A 271 8.17 -27.22 -19.66
C SER A 271 6.96 -28.06 -19.30
N PHE A 272 6.16 -27.55 -18.36
CA PHE A 272 4.91 -28.18 -17.91
C PHE A 272 3.74 -27.24 -18.21
N SER A 273 2.57 -27.78 -18.57
CA SER A 273 1.35 -26.98 -18.62
C SER A 273 0.86 -26.72 -17.19
N LEU A 274 1.03 -25.50 -16.70
CA LEU A 274 0.73 -25.13 -15.31
C LEU A 274 -0.66 -24.53 -15.09
N SER A 275 -1.49 -24.46 -16.13
CA SER A 275 -2.82 -23.84 -16.04
C SER A 275 -3.73 -24.45 -14.97
N GLU A 276 -3.47 -25.70 -14.56
CA GLU A 276 -4.22 -26.43 -13.53
C GLU A 276 -3.57 -26.38 -12.12
N TYR A 277 -2.37 -25.81 -11.99
CA TYR A 277 -1.60 -25.81 -10.75
C TYR A 277 -1.76 -24.50 -9.97
N ARG A 278 -1.72 -24.56 -8.63
CA ARG A 278 -1.81 -23.39 -7.74
C ARG A 278 -0.52 -23.16 -6.97
N LEU A 279 -0.02 -21.92 -6.96
CA LEU A 279 1.09 -21.51 -6.11
C LEU A 279 0.65 -21.45 -4.63
N VAL A 280 1.35 -22.17 -3.76
CA VAL A 280 0.99 -22.32 -2.32
C VAL A 280 1.93 -21.57 -1.35
N ASN A 281 2.88 -20.78 -1.88
CA ASN A 281 3.83 -20.03 -1.07
C ASN A 281 3.10 -19.08 -0.11
N ARG A 282 3.42 -19.16 1.19
CA ARG A 282 2.82 -18.29 2.23
C ARG A 282 3.35 -16.85 2.16
N LYS A 283 4.59 -16.68 1.73
CA LYS A 283 5.26 -15.39 1.61
C LYS A 283 5.28 -14.97 0.13
N VAL A 284 4.37 -14.08 -0.22
CA VAL A 284 4.32 -13.43 -1.54
C VAL A 284 4.24 -11.93 -1.28
N ASP A 285 5.24 -11.18 -1.75
CA ASP A 285 5.23 -9.73 -1.64
C ASP A 285 4.16 -9.17 -2.58
N LYS A 286 3.21 -8.42 -2.01
CA LYS A 286 2.29 -7.54 -2.75
C LYS A 286 2.91 -6.16 -2.92
#